data_AF-A0AAW6JSD9-F1
#
_entry.id   AF-A0AAW6JSD9-F1
#
_cell.length_a   1.000
_cell.length_b   1.000
_cell.length_c   1.000
_cell.angle_alpha   90.00
_cell.angle_beta   90.00
_cell.angle_gamma   90.00
#
_symmetry.space_group_name_H-M   'P 1'
#
loop_
_entity.id
_entity.type
_entity.pdbx_description
1 polymer ?
#
loop_
_entity_poly.entity_id
_entity_poly.type
_entity_poly.pdbx_seq_one_letter_code
_entity_poly.pdbx_strand_id
1 'polypeptide(L)'
;MSLILKVPTINDSPRDFDNLFRLWQQIQTGEKEVIFDFSKCYFLRQNAVAFIGGLARLIESEGCTVIFNWDTVKNHVGMNLRQNGFKHAFNSGEEAWIGNSIPYREDKYQNRDSLVHYLAEEWLGRGWVHISDLLKQSIVGTAWEIYANAFEHSKTDIGIFSCGQHYPRLGELKLTVVDFGLGIPHNVREFQQNSNLQADQALQWAFQAGASTRLGSVTGGMGLDFLKQFVQINKGKLQIFSHDGYAIINENQEVYENRETFFAGTLVNITLLCDESYYTLDFEADDELFF
;
A
#
# COMPACT_ATOMS: atom_id res chain seq x y z
N MET A 1 31.59 -0.82 -0.87
CA MET A 1 31.29 -2.21 -1.30
C MET A 1 29.89 -2.20 -1.86
N SER A 2 29.59 -3.07 -2.82
CA SER A 2 28.25 -3.17 -3.40
C SER A 2 27.46 -4.25 -2.65
N LEU A 3 26.26 -3.91 -2.17
CA LEU A 3 25.31 -4.85 -1.58
C LEU A 3 24.44 -5.44 -2.70
N ILE A 4 24.18 -6.75 -2.67
CA ILE A 4 23.28 -7.40 -3.63
C ILE A 4 22.03 -7.87 -2.89
N LEU A 5 20.89 -7.25 -3.20
CA LEU A 5 19.58 -7.64 -2.70
C LEU A 5 18.95 -8.67 -3.65
N LYS A 6 18.87 -9.93 -3.20
CA LYS A 6 18.22 -11.00 -3.95
C LYS A 6 16.70 -10.90 -3.79
N VAL A 7 16.03 -10.35 -4.80
CA VAL A 7 14.58 -10.17 -4.83
C VAL A 7 13.90 -11.55 -4.93
N PRO A 8 13.08 -11.94 -3.94
CA PRO A 8 12.36 -13.21 -3.98
C PRO A 8 11.09 -13.09 -4.84
N THR A 9 10.42 -14.22 -5.05
CA THR A 9 9.03 -14.21 -5.51
C THR A 9 8.13 -13.65 -4.41
N ILE A 10 7.22 -12.73 -4.76
CA ILE A 10 6.27 -12.12 -3.83
C ILE A 10 4.85 -12.30 -4.37
N ASN A 11 4.00 -13.00 -3.60
CA ASN A 11 2.65 -13.37 -4.00
C ASN A 11 1.57 -12.99 -2.96
N ASP A 12 1.80 -11.88 -2.23
CA ASP A 12 0.82 -11.22 -1.34
C ASP A 12 0.36 -12.05 -0.12
N SER A 13 1.12 -13.08 0.27
CA SER A 13 0.95 -13.74 1.57
C SER A 13 1.65 -12.96 2.69
N PRO A 14 1.26 -13.09 3.98
CA PRO A 14 1.94 -12.43 5.09
C PRO A 14 3.46 -12.66 5.13
N ARG A 15 3.90 -13.88 4.80
CA ARG A 15 5.33 -14.23 4.71
C ARG A 15 6.06 -13.48 3.60
N ASP A 16 5.37 -13.12 2.52
CA ASP A 16 5.96 -12.34 1.44
C ASP A 16 6.25 -10.90 1.88
N PHE A 17 5.40 -10.30 2.71
CA PHE A 17 5.68 -9.01 3.33
C PHE A 17 6.90 -9.08 4.25
N ASP A 18 7.01 -10.14 5.06
CA ASP A 18 8.21 -10.36 5.87
C ASP A 18 9.48 -10.46 5.00
N ASN A 19 9.38 -11.09 3.83
CA ASN A 19 10.50 -11.16 2.89
C ASN A 19 10.89 -9.78 2.33
N LEU A 20 9.91 -8.91 2.04
CA LEU A 20 10.16 -7.52 1.65
C LEU A 20 10.86 -6.75 2.78
N PHE A 21 10.38 -6.88 4.01
CA PHE A 21 10.98 -6.20 5.16
C PHE A 21 12.39 -6.72 5.46
N ARG A 22 12.67 -8.01 5.24
CA ARG A 22 14.04 -8.55 5.29
C ARG A 22 14.96 -7.99 4.21
N LEU A 23 14.44 -7.56 3.04
CA LEU A 23 15.26 -6.84 2.06
C LEU A 23 15.64 -5.45 2.60
N TRP A 24 14.68 -4.75 3.20
CA TRP A 24 14.94 -3.45 3.83
C TRP A 24 15.92 -3.55 4.99
N GLN A 25 15.80 -4.57 5.86
CA GLN A 25 16.72 -4.80 6.99
C GLN A 25 18.16 -5.16 6.58
N GLN A 26 18.39 -5.58 5.34
CA GLN A 26 19.73 -5.88 4.84
C GLN A 26 20.53 -4.61 4.50
N ILE A 27 19.86 -3.47 4.33
CA ILE A 27 20.50 -2.19 4.05
C ILE A 27 21.16 -1.73 5.35
N GLN A 28 22.47 -1.52 5.31
CA GLN A 28 23.25 -0.97 6.40
C GLN A 28 23.59 0.49 6.10
N THR A 29 24.35 1.12 6.99
CA THR A 29 24.91 2.44 6.72
C THR A 29 26.31 2.30 6.11
N GLY A 30 26.57 3.01 5.02
CA GLY A 30 27.90 3.09 4.39
C GLY A 30 28.08 2.30 3.09
N GLU A 31 27.02 1.67 2.59
CA GLU A 31 26.93 1.17 1.22
C GLU A 31 27.21 2.31 0.23
N LYS A 32 27.83 1.98 -0.90
CA LYS A 32 28.00 2.94 -2.01
C LYS A 32 27.06 2.62 -3.16
N GLU A 33 26.67 1.35 -3.26
CA GLU A 33 25.93 0.79 -4.35
C GLU A 33 25.09 -0.38 -3.84
N VAL A 34 23.82 -0.44 -4.25
CA VAL A 34 22.91 -1.54 -3.97
C VAL A 34 22.34 -2.06 -5.29
N ILE A 35 22.49 -3.37 -5.52
CA ILE A 35 22.06 -4.05 -6.74
C ILE A 35 20.86 -4.92 -6.44
N PHE A 36 19.71 -4.63 -7.05
CA PHE A 36 18.54 -5.50 -7.04
C PHE A 36 18.69 -6.60 -8.08
N ASP A 37 18.79 -7.85 -7.61
CA ASP A 37 18.96 -9.04 -8.43
C ASP A 37 17.71 -9.92 -8.37
N PHE A 38 17.15 -10.20 -9.54
CA PHE A 38 15.88 -10.91 -9.72
C PHE A 38 16.09 -12.38 -10.12
N SER A 39 17.30 -12.92 -9.98
CA SER A 39 17.61 -14.30 -10.41
C SER A 39 16.79 -15.37 -9.69
N LYS A 40 16.26 -15.04 -8.50
CA LYS A 40 15.37 -15.88 -7.68
C LYS A 40 13.89 -15.46 -7.75
N CYS A 41 13.56 -14.44 -8.54
CA CYS A 41 12.22 -13.90 -8.65
C CYS A 41 11.50 -14.51 -9.86
N TYR A 42 10.36 -15.16 -9.59
CA TYR A 42 9.49 -15.72 -10.63
C TYR A 42 8.14 -15.02 -10.70
N PHE A 43 7.80 -14.15 -9.75
CA PHE A 43 6.57 -13.36 -9.78
C PHE A 43 6.67 -12.20 -8.79
N LEU A 44 6.14 -11.04 -9.20
CA LEU A 44 5.97 -9.88 -8.33
C LEU A 44 4.53 -9.41 -8.44
N ARG A 45 3.90 -9.20 -7.30
CA ARG A 45 2.61 -8.52 -7.20
C ARG A 45 2.79 -7.04 -6.94
N GLN A 46 1.69 -6.30 -7.00
CA GLN A 46 1.65 -4.84 -6.84
C GLN A 46 2.30 -4.37 -5.53
N ASN A 47 2.16 -5.16 -4.46
CA ASN A 47 2.77 -4.86 -3.16
C ASN A 47 4.30 -4.85 -3.21
N ALA A 48 4.91 -5.81 -3.93
CA ALA A 48 6.35 -5.84 -4.11
C ALA A 48 6.85 -4.68 -4.98
N VAL A 49 6.11 -4.32 -6.03
CA VAL A 49 6.47 -3.24 -6.94
C VAL A 49 6.50 -1.90 -6.18
N ALA A 50 5.44 -1.60 -5.43
CA ALA A 50 5.38 -0.40 -4.60
C ALA A 50 6.51 -0.37 -3.55
N PHE A 51 6.72 -1.48 -2.84
CA PHE A 51 7.75 -1.56 -1.80
C PHE A 51 9.17 -1.45 -2.35
N ILE A 52 9.52 -2.19 -3.41
CA ILE A 52 10.86 -2.16 -4.00
C ILE A 52 11.15 -0.77 -4.60
N GLY A 53 10.15 -0.11 -5.18
CA GLY A 53 10.29 1.25 -5.68
C GLY A 53 10.62 2.25 -4.58
N GLY A 54 9.85 2.24 -3.49
CA GLY A 54 10.14 3.09 -2.35
C GLY A 54 11.46 2.74 -1.65
N LEU A 55 11.82 1.46 -1.58
CA LEU A 55 13.10 1.02 -1.05
C LEU A 55 14.28 1.55 -1.86
N ALA A 56 14.16 1.53 -3.19
CA ALA A 56 15.17 2.11 -4.08
C ALA A 56 15.31 3.61 -3.83
N ARG A 57 14.20 4.36 -3.72
CA ARG A 57 14.26 5.80 -3.43
C ARG A 57 14.82 6.10 -2.04
N LEU A 58 14.53 5.27 -1.04
CA LEU A 58 15.14 5.39 0.29
C LEU A 58 16.66 5.29 0.20
N ILE A 59 17.17 4.23 -0.44
CA ILE A 59 18.60 4.00 -0.65
C ILE A 59 19.24 5.18 -1.40
N GLU A 60 18.59 5.68 -2.46
CA GLU A 60 19.06 6.84 -3.22
C GLU A 60 19.12 8.12 -2.35
N SER A 61 18.14 8.32 -1.47
CA SER A 61 18.09 9.48 -0.57
C SER A 61 19.21 9.49 0.47
N GLU A 62 19.75 8.31 0.81
CA GLU A 62 20.90 8.13 1.70
C GLU A 62 22.24 8.29 0.95
N GLY A 63 22.21 8.66 -0.33
CA GLY A 63 23.39 8.90 -1.17
C GLY A 63 24.01 7.63 -1.78
N CYS A 64 23.30 6.49 -1.70
CA CYS A 64 23.74 5.24 -2.31
C CYS A 64 23.26 5.14 -3.77
N THR A 65 24.06 4.53 -4.64
CA THR A 65 23.63 4.25 -6.02
C THR A 65 22.75 3.00 -6.07
N VAL A 66 21.58 3.08 -6.70
CA VAL A 66 20.72 1.91 -6.93
C VAL A 66 20.86 1.40 -8.36
N ILE A 67 21.05 0.09 -8.51
CA ILE A 67 21.11 -0.58 -9.80
C ILE A 67 20.10 -1.73 -9.83
N PHE A 68 19.22 -1.72 -10.81
CA PHE A 68 18.39 -2.88 -11.13
C PHE A 68 19.11 -3.75 -12.15
N ASN A 69 19.47 -4.98 -11.77
CA ASN A 69 20.11 -5.91 -12.70
C ASN A 69 19.06 -6.55 -13.62
N TRP A 70 18.66 -5.81 -14.66
CA TRP A 70 17.61 -6.20 -15.58
C TRP A 70 17.88 -7.52 -16.32
N ASP A 71 19.15 -7.89 -16.51
CA ASP A 71 19.55 -9.16 -17.15
C ASP A 71 19.14 -10.40 -16.33
N THR A 72 18.88 -10.23 -15.03
CA THR A 72 18.42 -11.31 -14.15
C THR A 72 16.89 -11.47 -14.14
N VAL A 73 16.14 -10.55 -14.75
CA VAL A 73 14.68 -10.54 -14.74
C VAL A 73 14.13 -11.53 -15.77
N LYS A 74 13.26 -12.43 -15.32
CA LYS A 74 12.53 -13.34 -16.22
C LYS A 74 11.54 -12.56 -17.09
N ASN A 75 11.37 -12.97 -18.35
CA ASN A 75 10.53 -12.26 -19.33
C ASN A 75 9.13 -11.89 -18.82
N HIS A 76 8.44 -12.81 -18.14
CA HIS A 76 7.08 -12.55 -17.64
C HIS A 76 7.05 -11.60 -16.44
N VAL A 77 8.07 -11.62 -15.58
CA VAL A 77 8.24 -10.61 -14.52
C VAL A 77 8.55 -9.25 -15.15
N GLY A 78 9.45 -9.22 -16.12
CA GLY A 78 9.81 -8.02 -16.87
C GLY A 78 8.61 -7.42 -17.59
N MET A 79 7.73 -8.24 -18.18
CA MET A 79 6.50 -7.78 -18.82
C MET A 79 5.57 -7.06 -17.83
N ASN A 80 5.41 -7.60 -16.61
CA ASN A 80 4.62 -6.95 -15.57
C ASN A 80 5.24 -5.61 -15.12
N LEU A 81 6.56 -5.58 -14.89
CA LEU A 81 7.28 -4.35 -14.52
C LEU A 81 7.31 -3.28 -15.62
N ARG A 82 7.17 -3.68 -16.89
CA ARG A 82 6.94 -2.73 -17.99
C ARG A 82 5.51 -2.21 -17.97
N GLN A 83 4.52 -3.11 -17.86
CA GLN A 83 3.10 -2.76 -17.92
C GLN A 83 2.72 -1.75 -16.84
N ASN A 84 3.22 -1.93 -15.61
CA ASN A 84 2.94 -1.01 -14.52
C ASN A 84 3.84 0.25 -14.52
N GLY A 85 4.77 0.40 -15.46
CA GLY A 85 5.65 1.57 -15.56
C GLY A 85 6.85 1.59 -14.61
N PHE A 86 7.04 0.57 -13.77
CA PHE A 86 8.17 0.49 -12.85
C PHE A 86 9.52 0.58 -13.56
N LYS A 87 9.67 -0.15 -14.67
CA LYS A 87 10.89 -0.13 -15.48
C LYS A 87 11.17 1.23 -16.11
N HIS A 88 10.12 1.98 -16.46
CA HIS A 88 10.25 3.35 -16.96
C HIS A 88 10.79 4.27 -15.86
N ALA A 89 10.24 4.18 -14.64
CA ALA A 89 10.64 4.98 -13.49
C ALA A 89 12.11 4.80 -13.07
N PHE A 90 12.73 3.66 -13.43
CA PHE A 90 14.14 3.35 -13.19
C PHE A 90 14.98 3.28 -14.48
N ASN A 91 14.66 4.15 -15.45
CA ASN A 91 15.49 4.47 -16.63
C ASN A 91 15.85 3.29 -17.54
N SER A 92 15.00 2.27 -17.66
CA SER A 92 15.21 1.22 -18.67
C SER A 92 14.89 1.66 -20.10
N GLY A 93 14.24 2.83 -20.29
CA GLY A 93 13.82 3.35 -21.60
C GLY A 93 12.58 2.66 -22.19
N GLU A 94 11.89 1.82 -21.41
CA GLU A 94 10.74 1.04 -21.86
C GLU A 94 9.43 1.74 -21.47
N GLU A 95 8.52 1.97 -22.42
CA GLU A 95 7.22 2.62 -22.17
C GLU A 95 6.20 1.63 -21.57
N ALA A 96 5.36 2.14 -20.67
CA ALA A 96 4.23 1.41 -20.13
C ALA A 96 3.07 1.35 -21.14
N TRP A 97 2.15 0.40 -20.95
CA TRP A 97 0.91 0.35 -21.71
C TRP A 97 -0.26 0.00 -20.80
N ILE A 98 -1.47 0.35 -21.26
CA ILE A 98 -2.70 0.06 -20.54
C ILE A 98 -2.98 -1.45 -20.61
N GLY A 99 -3.02 -2.10 -19.45
CA GLY A 99 -3.40 -3.49 -19.29
C GLY A 99 -4.07 -3.70 -17.94
N ASN A 100 -3.84 -4.84 -17.30
CA ASN A 100 -4.45 -5.17 -16.01
C ASN A 100 -3.71 -4.55 -14.81
N SER A 101 -2.51 -4.02 -15.02
CA SER A 101 -1.82 -3.25 -13.98
C SER A 101 -2.40 -1.85 -13.84
N ILE A 102 -2.49 -1.41 -12.59
CA ILE A 102 -2.60 0.00 -12.26
C ILE A 102 -1.17 0.53 -12.10
N PRO A 103 -0.83 1.69 -12.69
CA PRO A 103 0.53 2.19 -12.72
C PRO A 103 1.19 2.26 -11.33
N TYR A 104 2.47 1.93 -11.29
CA TYR A 104 3.36 2.29 -10.21
C TYR A 104 3.48 3.82 -10.15
N ARG A 105 3.39 4.36 -8.95
CA ARG A 105 3.29 5.79 -8.71
C ARG A 105 4.18 6.19 -7.53
N GLU A 106 4.85 7.33 -7.68
CA GLU A 106 5.68 7.98 -6.67
C GLU A 106 5.13 9.38 -6.38
N ASP A 107 4.73 9.65 -5.15
CA ASP A 107 4.21 10.96 -4.75
C ASP A 107 5.08 11.56 -3.63
N LYS A 108 6.01 12.44 -4.02
CA LYS A 108 6.86 13.17 -3.06
C LYS A 108 6.09 14.18 -2.22
N TYR A 109 5.02 14.74 -2.78
CA TYR A 109 4.19 15.76 -2.14
C TYR A 109 2.71 15.45 -2.35
N GLN A 110 1.87 15.85 -1.39
CA GLN A 110 0.44 15.65 -1.48
C GLN A 110 -0.17 16.46 -2.63
N ASN A 111 -0.75 15.77 -3.60
CA ASN A 111 -1.55 16.36 -4.67
C ASN A 111 -2.90 15.66 -4.74
N ARG A 112 -3.93 16.30 -4.17
CA ARG A 112 -5.26 15.72 -4.05
C ARG A 112 -5.88 15.38 -5.40
N ASP A 113 -5.89 16.31 -6.34
CA ASP A 113 -6.57 16.12 -7.62
C ASP A 113 -5.93 14.99 -8.43
N SER A 114 -4.59 14.93 -8.44
CA SER A 114 -3.86 13.87 -9.15
C SER A 114 -4.08 12.49 -8.52
N LEU A 115 -4.14 12.40 -7.19
CA LEU A 115 -4.38 11.14 -6.49
C LEU A 115 -5.84 10.68 -6.59
N VAL A 116 -6.79 11.59 -6.46
CA VAL A 116 -8.21 11.29 -6.69
C VAL A 116 -8.42 10.81 -8.12
N HIS A 117 -7.79 11.44 -9.10
CA HIS A 117 -7.84 10.98 -10.50
C HIS A 117 -7.25 9.57 -10.66
N TYR A 118 -6.08 9.30 -10.07
CA TYR A 118 -5.46 7.97 -10.08
C TYR A 118 -6.39 6.89 -9.51
N LEU A 119 -6.99 7.15 -8.35
CA LEU A 119 -7.90 6.22 -7.69
C LEU A 119 -9.21 6.02 -8.48
N ALA A 120 -9.79 7.12 -8.97
CA ALA A 120 -11.08 7.09 -9.67
C ALA A 120 -10.97 6.51 -11.08
N GLU A 121 -9.93 6.85 -11.84
CA GLU A 121 -9.85 6.56 -13.28
C GLU A 121 -8.89 5.41 -13.60
N GLU A 122 -7.78 5.28 -12.87
CA GLU A 122 -6.81 4.22 -13.16
C GLU A 122 -7.04 2.97 -12.32
N TRP A 123 -7.45 3.11 -11.06
CA TRP A 123 -7.71 1.99 -10.17
C TRP A 123 -9.12 1.42 -10.31
N LEU A 124 -10.15 2.23 -10.08
CA LEU A 124 -11.55 1.78 -10.15
C LEU A 124 -12.18 2.00 -11.53
N GLY A 125 -11.77 3.03 -12.26
CA GLY A 125 -12.44 3.52 -13.47
C GLY A 125 -12.26 2.66 -14.73
N ARG A 126 -11.60 1.51 -14.64
CA ARG A 126 -11.33 0.64 -15.79
C ARG A 126 -12.42 -0.40 -16.07
N GLY A 127 -13.56 -0.32 -15.37
CA GLY A 127 -14.70 -1.23 -15.56
C GLY A 127 -14.42 -2.65 -15.07
N TRP A 128 -13.49 -2.83 -14.13
CA TRP A 128 -13.19 -4.14 -13.53
C TRP A 128 -14.07 -4.48 -12.34
N VAL A 129 -14.69 -3.46 -11.75
CA VAL A 129 -15.69 -3.57 -10.69
C VAL A 129 -16.82 -2.66 -11.11
N HIS A 130 -18.03 -3.18 -11.27
CA HIS A 130 -19.20 -2.34 -11.54
C HIS A 130 -19.86 -1.98 -10.22
N ILE A 131 -19.82 -0.69 -9.91
CA ILE A 131 -20.35 -0.10 -8.68
C ILE A 131 -21.06 1.19 -9.05
N SER A 132 -22.02 1.63 -8.23
CA SER A 132 -22.65 2.93 -8.41
C SER A 132 -21.62 4.07 -8.30
N ASP A 133 -21.88 5.20 -8.95
CA ASP A 133 -20.99 6.36 -8.88
C ASP A 133 -20.81 6.87 -7.45
N LEU A 134 -21.86 6.79 -6.63
CA LEU A 134 -21.80 7.15 -5.21
C LEU A 134 -20.83 6.23 -4.47
N LEU A 135 -20.93 4.91 -4.67
CA LEU A 135 -20.02 3.95 -4.05
C LEU A 135 -18.59 4.13 -4.56
N LYS A 136 -18.39 4.38 -5.85
CA LYS A 136 -17.06 4.73 -6.41
C LYS A 136 -16.46 5.93 -5.68
N GLN A 137 -17.23 7.00 -5.49
CA GLN A 137 -16.77 8.20 -4.76
C GLN A 137 -16.43 7.88 -3.31
N SER A 138 -17.24 7.06 -2.62
CA SER A 138 -16.94 6.61 -1.27
C SER A 138 -15.61 5.84 -1.22
N ILE A 139 -15.39 4.87 -2.11
CA ILE A 139 -14.14 4.09 -2.16
C ILE A 139 -12.93 4.99 -2.42
N VAL A 140 -13.04 5.90 -3.38
CA VAL A 140 -11.98 6.86 -3.70
C VAL A 140 -11.68 7.74 -2.49
N GLY A 141 -12.70 8.25 -1.80
CA GLY A 141 -12.54 9.03 -0.59
C GLY A 141 -11.84 8.24 0.52
N THR A 142 -12.26 7.00 0.74
CA THR A 142 -11.66 6.11 1.73
C THR A 142 -10.20 5.78 1.40
N ALA A 143 -9.89 5.46 0.13
CA ALA A 143 -8.52 5.22 -0.28
C ALA A 143 -7.65 6.48 -0.19
N TRP A 144 -8.21 7.65 -0.50
CA TRP A 144 -7.55 8.94 -0.32
C TRP A 144 -7.14 9.18 1.14
N GLU A 145 -7.97 8.81 2.13
CA GLU A 145 -7.62 8.94 3.55
C GLU A 145 -6.36 8.15 3.93
N ILE A 146 -6.08 7.02 3.27
CA ILE A 146 -4.83 6.28 3.47
C ILE A 146 -3.63 7.13 3.04
N TYR A 147 -3.70 7.75 1.85
CA TYR A 147 -2.64 8.64 1.38
C TYR A 147 -2.51 9.88 2.26
N ALA A 148 -3.63 10.48 2.69
CA ALA A 148 -3.62 11.66 3.56
C ALA A 148 -2.94 11.35 4.90
N ASN A 149 -3.28 10.22 5.53
CA ASN A 149 -2.64 9.77 6.76
C ASN A 149 -1.14 9.51 6.56
N ALA A 150 -0.76 8.88 5.46
CA ALA A 150 0.65 8.65 5.15
C ALA A 150 1.40 9.97 4.94
N PHE A 151 0.84 10.97 4.24
CA PHE A 151 1.51 12.27 4.07
C PHE A 151 1.66 13.02 5.38
N GLU A 152 0.64 12.99 6.24
CA GLU A 152 0.65 13.75 7.49
C GLU A 152 1.54 13.12 8.56
N HIS A 153 1.53 11.79 8.67
CA HIS A 153 2.08 11.09 9.82
C HIS A 153 3.38 10.33 9.55
N SER A 154 3.73 10.05 8.29
CA SER A 154 4.98 9.32 8.00
C SER A 154 6.22 10.16 8.26
N LYS A 155 6.17 11.48 8.04
CA LYS A 155 7.34 12.38 8.00
C LYS A 155 8.47 11.85 7.09
N THR A 156 8.11 11.15 6.02
CA THR A 156 9.08 10.61 5.05
C THR A 156 9.59 11.69 4.09
N ASP A 157 10.89 11.67 3.79
CA ASP A 157 11.52 12.63 2.87
C ASP A 157 11.46 12.20 1.38
N ILE A 158 11.15 10.92 1.14
CA ILE A 158 11.12 10.31 -0.20
C ILE A 158 9.71 10.20 -0.80
N GLY A 159 8.69 10.50 0.00
CA GLY A 159 7.28 10.42 -0.42
C GLY A 159 6.62 9.06 -0.22
N ILE A 160 5.48 8.90 -0.87
CA ILE A 160 4.62 7.72 -0.80
C ILE A 160 4.69 6.98 -2.14
N PHE A 161 4.67 5.65 -2.07
CA PHE A 161 4.74 4.78 -3.23
C PHE A 161 3.47 3.94 -3.31
N SER A 162 2.93 3.79 -4.51
CA SER A 162 1.75 2.94 -4.70
C SER A 162 1.77 2.20 -6.02
N CYS A 163 1.08 1.07 -6.04
CA CYS A 163 0.86 0.28 -7.24
C CYS A 163 -0.38 -0.58 -7.03
N GLY A 164 -1.14 -0.80 -8.10
CA GLY A 164 -2.30 -1.68 -8.07
C GLY A 164 -2.26 -2.72 -9.17
N GLN A 165 -3.10 -3.73 -9.03
CA GLN A 165 -3.29 -4.74 -10.07
C GLN A 165 -4.72 -5.29 -10.02
N HIS A 166 -5.34 -5.43 -11.18
CA HIS A 166 -6.50 -6.29 -11.37
C HIS A 166 -6.04 -7.73 -11.65
N TYR A 167 -6.60 -8.68 -10.91
CA TYR A 167 -6.38 -10.12 -11.04
C TYR A 167 -7.68 -10.80 -11.50
N PRO A 168 -8.00 -10.82 -12.81
CA PRO A 168 -9.27 -11.34 -13.32
C PRO A 168 -9.58 -12.78 -12.90
N ARG A 169 -8.55 -13.64 -12.84
CA ARG A 169 -8.72 -15.06 -12.45
C ARG A 169 -9.04 -15.23 -10.96
N LEU A 170 -8.72 -14.25 -10.14
CA LEU A 170 -9.02 -14.24 -8.71
C LEU A 170 -10.29 -13.44 -8.42
N GLY A 171 -10.80 -12.66 -9.38
CA GLY A 171 -11.84 -11.69 -9.14
C GLY A 171 -11.42 -10.67 -8.09
N GLU A 172 -10.16 -10.22 -8.11
CA GLU A 172 -9.61 -9.29 -7.12
C GLU A 172 -9.04 -8.04 -7.79
N LEU A 173 -9.36 -6.88 -7.24
CA LEU A 173 -8.72 -5.61 -7.56
C LEU A 173 -7.91 -5.15 -6.34
N LYS A 174 -6.60 -4.96 -6.50
CA LYS A 174 -5.70 -4.64 -5.39
C LYS A 174 -5.00 -3.30 -5.57
N LEU A 175 -4.75 -2.63 -4.44
CA LEU A 175 -3.93 -1.43 -4.33
C LEU A 175 -3.02 -1.56 -3.11
N THR A 176 -1.73 -1.29 -3.30
CA THR A 176 -0.79 -1.12 -2.20
C THR A 176 -0.32 0.32 -2.14
N VAL A 177 -0.26 0.86 -0.93
CA VAL A 177 0.29 2.17 -0.60
C VAL A 177 1.34 1.95 0.48
N VAL A 178 2.52 2.52 0.33
CA VAL A 178 3.63 2.37 1.30
C VAL A 178 4.40 3.67 1.47
N ASP A 179 4.71 3.98 2.72
CA ASP A 179 5.69 4.98 3.11
C ASP A 179 6.86 4.33 3.87
N PHE A 180 8.03 4.98 3.83
CA PHE A 180 9.22 4.62 4.59
C PHE A 180 9.48 5.68 5.66
N GLY A 181 8.46 5.94 6.48
CA GLY A 181 8.50 6.95 7.55
C GLY A 181 8.53 6.38 8.96
N LEU A 182 8.00 7.15 9.90
CA LEU A 182 7.99 6.81 11.34
C LEU A 182 7.09 5.61 11.69
N GLY A 183 6.05 5.33 10.91
CA GLY A 183 5.09 4.27 11.19
C GLY A 183 4.04 4.61 12.26
N ILE A 184 2.94 3.87 12.24
CA ILE A 184 1.80 4.06 13.16
C ILE A 184 2.24 3.83 14.62
N PRO A 185 2.93 2.73 14.99
CA PRO A 185 3.27 2.49 16.38
C PRO A 185 4.17 3.58 16.99
N HIS A 186 5.09 4.16 16.21
CA HIS A 186 5.88 5.31 16.68
C HIS A 186 4.98 6.48 17.09
N ASN A 187 4.11 6.92 16.18
CA ASN A 187 3.25 8.07 16.40
C ASN A 187 2.30 7.86 17.58
N VAL A 188 1.76 6.65 17.75
CA VAL A 188 0.87 6.33 18.89
C VAL A 188 1.64 6.31 20.21
N ARG A 189 2.85 5.72 20.25
CA ARG A 189 3.72 5.72 21.44
C ARG A 189 4.08 7.14 21.87
N GLU A 190 4.40 8.01 20.92
CA GLU A 190 4.71 9.42 21.16
C GLU A 190 3.48 10.16 21.72
N PHE A 191 2.32 10.01 21.07
CA PHE A 191 1.07 10.65 21.48
C PHE A 191 0.60 10.23 22.88
N GLN A 192 0.62 8.92 23.18
CA GLN A 192 0.21 8.39 24.48
C GLN A 192 1.30 8.50 25.55
N GLN A 193 2.49 8.99 25.20
CA GLN A 193 3.66 9.02 26.08
C GLN A 193 3.98 7.64 26.69
N ASN A 194 3.79 6.57 25.89
CA ASN A 194 3.98 5.19 26.30
C ASN A 194 4.93 4.47 25.33
N SER A 195 6.23 4.59 25.56
CA SER A 195 7.27 3.96 24.73
C SER A 195 7.24 2.43 24.73
N ASN A 196 6.61 1.81 25.73
CA ASN A 196 6.51 0.36 25.88
C ASN A 196 5.24 -0.23 25.24
N LEU A 197 4.37 0.59 24.64
CA LEU A 197 3.16 0.11 23.97
C LEU A 197 3.54 -0.82 22.81
N GLN A 198 2.97 -2.02 22.77
CA GLN A 198 3.28 -2.97 21.70
C GLN A 198 2.68 -2.53 20.37
N ALA A 199 3.26 -2.97 19.25
CA ALA A 199 2.87 -2.47 17.94
C ALA A 199 1.46 -2.92 17.54
N ASP A 200 1.07 -4.16 17.85
CA ASP A 200 -0.30 -4.66 17.75
C ASP A 200 -1.30 -3.80 18.54
N GLN A 201 -0.98 -3.42 19.79
CA GLN A 201 -1.82 -2.57 20.62
C GLN A 201 -1.92 -1.15 20.05
N ALA A 202 -0.82 -0.61 19.53
CA ALA A 202 -0.81 0.69 18.88
C ALA A 202 -1.66 0.70 17.60
N LEU A 203 -1.57 -0.36 16.78
CA LEU A 203 -2.43 -0.54 15.61
C LEU A 203 -3.89 -0.67 16.05
N GLN A 204 -4.19 -1.51 17.03
CA GLN A 204 -5.55 -1.67 17.55
C GLN A 204 -6.14 -0.34 18.00
N TRP A 205 -5.37 0.50 18.71
CA TRP A 205 -5.79 1.84 19.10
C TRP A 205 -6.03 2.73 17.88
N ALA A 206 -5.15 2.73 16.88
CA ALA A 206 -5.27 3.57 15.69
C ALA A 206 -6.52 3.26 14.85
N PHE A 207 -7.07 2.05 14.97
CA PHE A 207 -8.30 1.62 14.31
C PHE A 207 -9.57 1.80 15.16
N GLN A 208 -9.46 2.31 16.39
CA GLN A 208 -10.64 2.66 17.19
C GLN A 208 -11.34 3.90 16.61
N ALA A 209 -12.67 3.89 16.60
CA ALA A 209 -13.47 5.01 16.13
C ALA A 209 -13.10 6.31 16.86
N GLY A 210 -12.78 7.36 16.09
CA GLY A 210 -12.38 8.66 16.63
C GLY A 210 -10.95 8.72 17.18
N ALA A 211 -10.15 7.66 17.04
CA ALA A 211 -8.74 7.71 17.40
C ALA A 211 -7.97 8.58 16.39
N SER A 212 -7.29 9.61 16.91
CA SER A 212 -6.41 10.46 16.11
C SER A 212 -5.26 10.96 16.95
N THR A 213 -4.07 11.00 16.35
CA THR A 213 -2.89 11.65 16.93
C THR A 213 -2.87 13.16 16.66
N ARG A 214 -3.89 13.72 15.97
CA ARG A 214 -4.04 15.16 15.75
C ARG A 214 -4.47 15.87 17.03
N LEU A 215 -3.66 16.81 17.51
CA LEU A 215 -4.03 17.69 18.62
C LEU A 215 -4.95 18.81 18.09
N GLY A 216 -6.25 18.77 18.41
CA GLY A 216 -7.13 19.96 18.36
C GLY A 216 -8.13 20.14 17.20
N SER A 217 -8.62 19.08 16.53
CA SER A 217 -9.73 19.24 15.56
C SER A 217 -10.81 18.15 15.67
N VAL A 218 -12.05 18.57 15.36
CA VAL A 218 -13.34 17.90 15.65
C VAL A 218 -13.65 16.71 14.72
N THR A 219 -12.76 16.33 13.80
CA THR A 219 -13.02 15.31 12.76
C THR A 219 -11.87 14.32 12.47
N GLY A 220 -10.78 14.34 13.23
CA GLY A 220 -9.69 13.36 13.08
C GLY A 220 -10.12 11.96 13.53
N GLY A 221 -9.75 10.91 12.77
CA GLY A 221 -9.97 9.51 13.17
C GLY A 221 -11.13 8.77 12.50
N MET A 222 -11.83 9.39 11.54
CA MET A 222 -12.90 8.73 10.78
C MET A 222 -12.37 7.83 9.65
N GLY A 223 -11.22 8.16 9.05
CA GLY A 223 -10.76 7.52 7.81
C GLY A 223 -10.49 6.01 7.93
N LEU A 224 -9.85 5.56 9.01
CA LEU A 224 -9.54 4.13 9.22
C LEU A 224 -10.76 3.31 9.63
N ASP A 225 -11.69 3.90 10.38
CA ASP A 225 -12.95 3.26 10.76
C ASP A 225 -13.87 3.09 9.54
N PHE A 226 -13.98 4.11 8.68
CA PHE A 226 -14.69 3.99 7.41
C PHE A 226 -14.05 2.95 6.49
N LEU A 227 -12.71 2.91 6.40
CA LEU A 227 -12.00 1.91 5.61
C LEU A 227 -12.28 0.49 6.10
N LYS A 228 -12.31 0.30 7.42
CA LYS A 228 -12.68 -0.96 8.06
C LYS A 228 -14.12 -1.37 7.72
N GLN A 229 -15.09 -0.49 7.94
CA GLN A 229 -16.50 -0.76 7.65
C GLN A 229 -16.71 -1.07 6.16
N PHE A 230 -16.06 -0.31 5.30
CA PHE A 230 -16.12 -0.49 3.86
C PHE A 230 -15.61 -1.88 3.43
N VAL A 231 -14.43 -2.32 3.87
CA VAL A 231 -13.94 -3.65 3.48
C VAL A 231 -14.75 -4.79 4.09
N GLN A 232 -15.36 -4.58 5.27
CA GLN A 232 -16.23 -5.58 5.89
C GLN A 232 -17.54 -5.78 5.12
N ILE A 233 -18.22 -4.69 4.77
CA ILE A 233 -19.49 -4.73 4.01
C ILE A 233 -19.26 -5.34 2.62
N ASN A 234 -18.19 -4.92 1.94
CA ASN A 234 -17.94 -5.30 0.55
C ASN A 234 -17.09 -6.59 0.41
N LYS A 235 -16.93 -7.34 1.51
CA LYS A 235 -16.15 -8.58 1.60
C LYS A 235 -14.71 -8.47 1.07
N GLY A 236 -14.19 -7.25 1.10
CA GLY A 236 -12.81 -6.95 0.78
C GLY A 236 -11.88 -7.39 1.90
N LYS A 237 -10.61 -7.03 1.74
CA LYS A 237 -9.58 -7.29 2.73
C LYS A 237 -8.64 -6.10 2.81
N LEU A 238 -8.37 -5.68 4.04
CA LEU A 238 -7.38 -4.68 4.35
C LEU A 238 -6.25 -5.34 5.16
N GLN A 239 -5.02 -5.09 4.75
CA GLN A 239 -3.83 -5.52 5.48
C GLN A 239 -2.94 -4.30 5.74
N ILE A 240 -2.49 -4.13 6.99
CA ILE A 240 -1.61 -3.04 7.39
C ILE A 240 -0.39 -3.63 8.07
N PHE A 241 0.78 -3.17 7.66
CA PHE A 241 2.05 -3.51 8.29
C PHE A 241 2.74 -2.21 8.69
N SER A 242 3.16 -2.10 9.93
CA SER A 242 3.91 -0.94 10.40
C SER A 242 4.75 -1.32 11.61
N HIS A 243 6.05 -1.03 11.57
CA HIS A 243 7.02 -1.61 12.49
C HIS A 243 6.96 -3.14 12.46
N ASP A 244 6.87 -3.76 13.63
CA ASP A 244 6.62 -5.17 13.88
C ASP A 244 5.11 -5.48 14.02
N GLY A 245 4.23 -4.49 13.88
CA GLY A 245 2.78 -4.69 13.94
C GLY A 245 2.17 -5.09 12.61
N TYR A 246 1.17 -5.96 12.67
CA TYR A 246 0.33 -6.34 11.54
C TYR A 246 -1.15 -6.34 11.93
N ALA A 247 -1.98 -5.81 11.04
CA ALA A 247 -3.42 -5.86 11.14
C ALA A 247 -4.03 -6.45 9.88
N ILE A 248 -5.04 -7.31 10.05
CA ILE A 248 -5.90 -7.79 8.96
C ILE A 248 -7.36 -7.59 9.32
N ILE A 249 -8.09 -6.97 8.39
CA ILE A 249 -9.52 -6.69 8.51
C ILE A 249 -10.21 -7.23 7.26
N ASN A 250 -11.24 -8.05 7.44
CA ASN A 250 -12.17 -8.50 6.41
C ASN A 250 -13.54 -8.79 7.05
N GLU A 251 -14.52 -9.26 6.26
CA GLU A 251 -15.89 -9.61 6.71
C GLU A 251 -15.91 -10.42 8.02
N ASN A 252 -14.97 -11.35 8.19
CA ASN A 252 -15.02 -12.35 9.25
C ASN A 252 -14.05 -12.09 10.42
N GLN A 253 -13.09 -11.18 10.25
CA GLN A 253 -12.05 -10.99 11.25
C GLN A 253 -11.49 -9.57 11.26
N GLU A 254 -11.06 -9.19 12.45
CA GLU A 254 -10.24 -8.02 12.74
C GLU A 254 -9.17 -8.48 13.73
N VAL A 255 -7.95 -8.70 13.22
CA VAL A 255 -6.85 -9.28 13.97
C VAL A 255 -5.69 -8.30 13.99
N TYR A 256 -5.11 -8.10 15.17
CA TYR A 256 -3.89 -7.33 15.39
C TYR A 256 -2.86 -8.27 16.03
N GLU A 257 -1.66 -8.34 15.47
CA GLU A 257 -0.59 -9.19 15.97
C GLU A 257 0.78 -8.55 15.74
N ASN A 258 1.75 -8.95 16.57
CA ASN A 258 3.16 -8.62 16.33
C ASN A 258 3.80 -9.73 15.47
N ARG A 259 4.68 -9.32 14.57
CA ARG A 259 5.46 -10.19 13.68
C ARG A 259 6.94 -10.13 14.06
N GLU A 260 7.70 -11.11 13.59
CA GLU A 260 9.15 -11.17 13.87
C GLU A 260 9.95 -10.12 13.09
N THR A 261 9.42 -9.62 11.98
CA THR A 261 10.11 -8.65 11.12
C THR A 261 9.65 -7.23 11.42
N PHE A 262 10.61 -6.35 11.66
CA PHE A 262 10.42 -4.92 11.81
C PHE A 262 10.65 -4.18 10.48
N PHE A 263 9.77 -3.22 10.18
CA PHE A 263 9.91 -2.27 9.07
C PHE A 263 9.56 -0.84 9.51
N ALA A 264 10.50 0.10 9.37
CA ALA A 264 10.23 1.51 9.66
C ALA A 264 9.42 2.15 8.52
N GLY A 265 8.11 2.26 8.74
CA GLY A 265 7.16 2.82 7.79
C GLY A 265 5.76 2.25 7.98
N THR A 266 4.87 2.51 7.04
CA THR A 266 3.54 1.91 6.97
C THR A 266 3.28 1.39 5.57
N LEU A 267 2.85 0.13 5.45
CA LEU A 267 2.35 -0.45 4.22
C LEU A 267 0.88 -0.80 4.42
N VAL A 268 0.02 -0.31 3.53
CA VAL A 268 -1.41 -0.64 3.48
C VAL A 268 -1.69 -1.34 2.16
N ASN A 269 -2.31 -2.53 2.23
CA ASN A 269 -2.72 -3.30 1.07
C ASN A 269 -4.23 -3.54 1.11
N ILE A 270 -4.91 -3.06 0.09
CA ILE A 270 -6.36 -3.13 -0.08
C ILE A 270 -6.66 -4.18 -1.15
N THR A 271 -7.61 -5.05 -0.87
CA THR A 271 -8.21 -5.99 -1.83
C THR A 271 -9.71 -5.74 -1.90
N LEU A 272 -10.20 -5.47 -3.10
CA LEU A 272 -11.61 -5.42 -3.45
C LEU A 272 -11.96 -6.67 -4.27
N LEU A 273 -13.17 -7.19 -4.11
CA LEU A 273 -13.66 -8.28 -4.96
C LEU A 273 -14.28 -7.69 -6.23
N CYS A 274 -14.15 -8.35 -7.35
CA CYS A 274 -14.75 -7.93 -8.63
C CYS A 274 -16.12 -8.59 -8.85
N ASP A 275 -16.90 -8.73 -7.77
CA ASP A 275 -18.24 -9.32 -7.79
C ASP A 275 -19.25 -8.31 -7.26
N GLU A 276 -20.10 -7.83 -8.16
CA GLU A 276 -21.08 -6.76 -7.95
C GLU A 276 -22.09 -7.08 -6.85
N SER A 277 -22.33 -8.37 -6.58
CA SER A 277 -23.29 -8.79 -5.54
C SER A 277 -22.87 -8.42 -4.12
N TYR A 278 -21.59 -8.10 -3.91
CA TYR A 278 -21.07 -7.63 -2.63
C TYR A 278 -21.12 -6.11 -2.46
N TYR A 279 -21.47 -5.38 -3.52
CA TYR A 279 -21.46 -3.92 -3.54
C TYR A 279 -22.90 -3.39 -3.53
N THR A 280 -23.55 -3.45 -2.37
CA THR A 280 -24.86 -2.84 -2.12
C THR A 280 -24.72 -1.67 -1.16
N LEU A 281 -25.25 -0.51 -1.52
CA LEU A 281 -25.40 0.60 -0.58
C LEU A 281 -26.61 0.32 0.31
N ASP A 282 -26.39 0.07 1.61
CA ASP A 282 -27.47 0.07 2.61
C ASP A 282 -28.17 1.45 2.73
N PHE A 283 -27.63 2.50 2.07
CA PHE A 283 -28.20 3.84 2.02
C PHE A 283 -29.15 4.11 0.84
N GLU A 284 -29.31 3.19 -0.11
CA GLU A 284 -30.27 3.35 -1.23
C GLU A 284 -31.63 2.69 -0.94
N ALA A 285 -31.79 2.03 0.22
CA ALA A 285 -33.03 1.36 0.61
C ALA A 285 -34.16 2.31 1.06
N ASP A 286 -33.88 3.61 1.24
CA ASP A 286 -34.87 4.58 1.75
C ASP A 286 -35.43 5.55 0.69
N ASP A 287 -34.98 5.49 -0.57
CA ASP A 287 -35.52 6.36 -1.65
C ASP A 287 -36.63 5.70 -2.50
N GLU A 288 -37.08 4.50 -2.14
CA GLU A 288 -38.39 3.98 -2.58
C GLU A 288 -39.44 4.16 -1.48
N LEU A 289 -39.87 5.40 -1.26
CA LEU A 289 -41.22 5.76 -0.81
C LEU A 289 -41.27 7.27 -0.58
N PHE A 290 -41.58 8.05 -1.62
CA PHE A 290 -42.59 9.12 -1.56
C PHE A 290 -42.93 9.50 -3.01
N PHE A 291 -44.20 9.28 -3.36
CA PHE A 291 -44.84 9.81 -4.57
C PHE A 291 -44.78 11.34 -4.63
#